data_AF-A0A7J6TGC1-F1
#
_entry.id   AF-A0A7J6TGC1-F1
#
_cell.length_a   1.000
_cell.length_b   1.000
_cell.length_c   1.000
_cell.angle_alpha   90.00
_cell.angle_beta   90.00
_cell.angle_gamma   90.00
#
_symmetry.space_group_name_H-M   'P 1'
#
loop_
_entity.id
_entity.type
_entity.pdbx_description
1 polymer ?
#
loop_
_entity_poly.entity_id
_entity_poly.type
_entity_poly.pdbx_seq_one_letter_code
_entity_poly.pdbx_strand_id
1 'polypeptide(L)'
;MFTSKLRIPLPVREEEKILPEDVEFLENVNSTSPELVMGAQMLLKSGVDHLDKVDEKSPEGIRVVADMVETATSAPDAFTVQARKGRLVLFYTRGDRGEIDPLSWHGGATVHCSSGKPTMKWTLQKFKEIPVDARESGERIRQWVHDNRDAVKKIYGVQK
;
A
#
# COMPACT_ATOMS: atom_id res chain seq x y z
N MET A 1 11.70 -15.93 -5.60
CA MET A 1 10.82 -15.87 -4.41
C MET A 1 11.63 -16.45 -3.25
N PHE A 2 12.21 -15.60 -2.39
CA PHE A 2 12.96 -16.04 -1.22
C PHE A 2 12.09 -15.77 0.01
N THR A 3 11.62 -16.84 0.67
CA THR A 3 10.91 -16.76 1.95
C THR A 3 11.82 -17.27 3.06
N SER A 4 12.89 -16.54 3.36
CA SER A 4 13.63 -16.74 4.61
C SER A 4 12.85 -16.05 5.74
N LYS A 5 12.27 -16.83 6.66
CA LYS A 5 11.66 -16.33 7.89
C LYS A 5 12.73 -15.64 8.74
N LEU A 6 12.85 -14.32 8.59
CA LEU A 6 13.70 -13.49 9.43
C LEU A 6 12.96 -13.24 10.76
N ARG A 7 13.44 -13.84 11.86
CA ARG A 7 13.02 -13.45 13.21
C ARG A 7 13.95 -12.34 13.70
N ILE A 8 13.48 -11.09 13.63
CA ILE A 8 14.15 -9.96 14.27
C ILE A 8 13.64 -9.90 15.73
N PRO A 9 14.50 -10.03 16.75
CA PRO A 9 14.10 -9.73 18.12
C PRO A 9 13.74 -8.23 18.20
N LEU A 10 12.48 -7.93 18.51
CA LEU A 10 12.09 -6.55 18.83
C LEU A 10 12.71 -6.20 20.18
N PRO A 11 13.41 -5.05 20.31
CA PRO A 11 13.89 -4.60 21.60
C PRO A 11 12.72 -4.46 22.57
N VAL A 12 12.96 -4.92 23.80
CA VAL A 12 12.01 -4.84 24.91
C VAL A 12 11.68 -3.38 25.17
N ARG A 13 10.38 -3.11 25.31
CA ARG A 13 9.74 -1.82 25.58
C ARG A 13 10.59 -0.83 26.38
N GLU A 14 11.00 0.24 25.73
CA GLU A 14 11.01 1.58 26.34
C GLU A 14 10.06 2.45 25.52
N GLU A 15 9.16 3.14 26.21
CA GLU A 15 8.05 3.92 25.64
C GLU A 15 8.53 5.24 25.00
N GLU A 16 9.53 5.18 24.13
CA GLU A 16 9.95 6.33 23.36
C GLU A 16 9.11 6.39 22.07
N LYS A 17 8.18 7.36 22.02
CA LYS A 17 7.47 7.76 20.80
C LYS A 17 8.45 8.42 19.82
N ILE A 18 9.39 7.65 19.27
CA ILE A 18 10.16 8.06 18.11
C ILE A 18 9.24 7.81 16.92
N LEU A 19 8.47 8.82 16.51
CA LEU A 19 8.17 8.92 15.09
C LEU A 19 9.49 9.35 14.44
N PRO A 20 10.10 8.53 13.58
CA PRO A 20 11.25 8.98 12.79
C PRO A 20 10.94 10.34 12.16
N GLU A 21 11.93 11.24 12.09
CA GLU A 21 11.78 12.55 11.42
C GLU A 21 11.33 12.42 9.95
N ASP A 22 11.40 11.22 9.38
CA ASP A 22 11.07 10.85 8.00
C ASP A 22 9.79 9.98 7.86
N VAL A 23 8.77 10.13 8.75
CA VAL A 23 7.46 9.50 8.52
C VAL A 23 6.58 10.38 7.65
N GLU A 24 6.20 9.88 6.47
CA GLU A 24 5.25 10.53 5.58
C GLU A 24 3.91 9.77 5.61
N PHE A 25 2.87 10.47 6.07
CA PHE A 25 1.49 9.98 6.05
C PHE A 25 0.80 10.42 4.76
N LEU A 26 0.40 9.45 3.94
CA LEU A 26 -0.32 9.72 2.71
C LEU A 26 -1.83 9.63 3.00
N GLU A 27 -2.41 10.75 3.39
CA GLU A 27 -3.86 10.90 3.53
C GLU A 27 -4.44 11.68 2.36
N ASN A 28 -5.62 11.27 1.88
CA ASN A 28 -6.40 11.98 0.85
C ASN A 28 -5.63 12.19 -0.48
N VAL A 29 -4.87 11.19 -0.91
CA VAL A 29 -4.30 11.20 -2.26
C VAL A 29 -5.47 11.22 -3.24
N ASN A 30 -5.62 12.31 -3.98
CA ASN A 30 -6.57 12.42 -5.07
C ASN A 30 -5.82 12.09 -6.37
N SER A 31 -6.34 11.18 -7.18
CA SER A 31 -5.85 11.02 -8.56
C SER A 31 -6.66 11.91 -9.49
N THR A 32 -5.99 12.54 -10.44
CA THR A 32 -6.64 13.28 -11.52
C THR A 32 -6.83 12.44 -12.78
N SER A 33 -6.41 11.17 -12.78
CA SER A 33 -6.64 10.20 -13.85
C SER A 33 -7.83 9.29 -13.54
N PRO A 34 -9.01 9.52 -14.17
CA PRO A 34 -10.15 8.63 -14.06
C PRO A 34 -9.84 7.21 -14.55
N GLU A 35 -8.92 7.07 -15.51
CA GLU A 35 -8.51 5.79 -16.09
C GLU A 35 -7.82 4.90 -15.06
N LEU A 36 -6.93 5.48 -14.24
CA LEU A 36 -6.27 4.75 -13.15
C LEU A 36 -7.30 4.23 -12.13
N VAL A 37 -8.22 5.11 -11.70
CA VAL A 37 -9.27 4.74 -10.74
C VAL A 37 -10.18 3.66 -11.31
N MET A 38 -10.60 3.81 -12.56
CA MET A 38 -11.46 2.85 -13.24
C MET A 38 -10.76 1.50 -13.43
N GLY A 39 -9.51 1.49 -13.87
CA GLY A 39 -8.70 0.28 -14.04
C GLY A 39 -8.51 -0.47 -12.73
N ALA A 40 -8.11 0.25 -11.67
CA ALA A 40 -8.02 -0.29 -10.32
C ALA A 40 -9.35 -0.91 -9.84
N GLN A 41 -10.47 -0.23 -10.07
CA GLN A 41 -11.80 -0.77 -9.73
C GLN A 41 -12.16 -2.01 -10.56
N MET A 42 -11.79 -2.08 -11.83
CA MET A 42 -12.03 -3.25 -12.69
C MET A 42 -11.24 -4.48 -12.23
N LEU A 43 -9.98 -4.29 -11.81
CA LEU A 43 -9.17 -5.36 -11.22
C LEU A 43 -9.82 -5.89 -9.94
N LEU A 44 -10.22 -4.99 -9.03
CA LEU A 44 -10.88 -5.37 -7.78
C LEU A 44 -12.20 -6.12 -8.01
N LYS A 45 -13.03 -5.67 -8.95
CA LYS A 45 -14.27 -6.36 -9.33
C LYS A 45 -14.03 -7.74 -9.92
N SER A 46 -12.85 -7.95 -10.51
CA SER A 46 -12.43 -9.23 -11.06
C SER A 46 -11.75 -10.15 -10.05
N GLY A 47 -11.69 -9.73 -8.77
CA GLY A 47 -11.06 -10.49 -7.69
C GLY A 47 -9.54 -10.38 -7.67
N VAL A 48 -8.95 -9.43 -8.39
CA VAL A 48 -7.51 -9.14 -8.36
C VAL A 48 -7.27 -7.98 -7.40
N ASP A 49 -6.51 -8.23 -6.33
CA ASP A 49 -6.12 -7.22 -5.37
C ASP A 49 -4.68 -6.72 -5.55
N HIS A 50 -4.25 -5.80 -4.68
CA HIS A 50 -2.97 -5.10 -4.76
C HIS A 50 -1.75 -5.99 -4.49
N LEU A 51 -1.93 -7.23 -4.02
CA LEU A 51 -0.86 -8.19 -3.75
C LEU A 51 -0.79 -9.31 -4.79
N ASP A 52 -1.82 -9.44 -5.63
CA ASP A 52 -1.87 -10.47 -6.65
C ASP A 52 -0.85 -10.24 -7.77
N LYS A 53 -0.36 -11.34 -8.33
CA LYS A 53 0.47 -11.30 -9.52
C LYS A 53 -0.40 -11.46 -10.76
N VAL A 54 -0.34 -10.48 -11.64
CA VAL A 54 -0.81 -10.61 -13.02
C VAL A 54 0.35 -11.12 -13.87
N ASP A 55 0.16 -12.24 -14.55
CA ASP A 55 1.17 -12.89 -15.38
C ASP A 55 0.61 -13.33 -16.73
N GLU A 56 1.41 -14.00 -17.55
CA GLU A 56 1.00 -14.46 -18.89
C GLU A 56 -0.19 -15.43 -18.89
N LYS A 57 -0.47 -16.08 -17.75
CA LYS A 57 -1.60 -17.01 -17.59
C LYS A 57 -2.89 -16.31 -17.16
N SER A 58 -2.80 -15.04 -16.74
CA SER A 58 -3.98 -14.25 -16.41
C SER A 58 -4.83 -14.00 -17.66
N PRO A 59 -6.17 -13.89 -17.53
CA PRO A 59 -7.03 -13.57 -18.66
C PRO A 59 -6.59 -12.29 -19.35
N GLU A 60 -6.72 -12.24 -20.68
CA GLU A 60 -6.24 -11.10 -21.47
C GLU A 60 -6.82 -9.75 -20.99
N GLY A 61 -8.11 -9.70 -20.66
CA GLY A 61 -8.74 -8.49 -20.13
C GLY A 61 -8.11 -8.00 -18.81
N ILE A 62 -7.66 -8.92 -17.94
CA ILE A 62 -6.97 -8.56 -16.70
C ILE A 62 -5.58 -8.00 -16.99
N ARG A 63 -4.87 -8.60 -17.93
CA ARG A 63 -3.54 -8.14 -18.34
C ARG A 63 -3.57 -6.75 -18.95
N VAL A 64 -4.53 -6.48 -19.85
CA VAL A 64 -4.74 -5.16 -20.45
C VAL A 64 -5.03 -4.09 -19.40
N VAL A 65 -5.90 -4.40 -18.43
CA VAL A 65 -6.21 -3.45 -17.35
C VAL A 65 -5.01 -3.24 -16.43
N ALA A 66 -4.24 -4.29 -16.12
CA ALA A 66 -3.02 -4.18 -15.32
C ALA A 66 -1.95 -3.31 -16.01
N ASP A 67 -1.75 -3.48 -17.31
CA ASP A 67 -0.84 -2.67 -18.13
C ASP A 67 -1.28 -1.19 -18.19
N MET A 68 -2.59 -0.94 -18.27
CA MET A 68 -3.16 0.41 -18.18
C MET A 68 -2.85 1.05 -16.82
N VAL A 69 -3.03 0.31 -15.72
CA VAL A 69 -2.71 0.80 -14.37
C VAL A 69 -1.21 1.05 -14.22
N GLU A 70 -0.36 0.15 -14.73
CA GLU A 70 1.10 0.30 -14.71
C GLU A 70 1.53 1.54 -15.51
N THR A 71 1.00 1.74 -16.71
CA THR A 71 1.28 2.91 -17.54
C THR A 71 0.87 4.20 -16.83
N ALA A 72 -0.29 4.21 -16.16
CA ALA A 72 -0.78 5.36 -15.41
C ALA A 72 0.11 5.72 -14.21
N THR A 73 0.96 4.81 -13.70
CA THR A 73 1.96 5.15 -12.67
C THR A 73 3.05 6.10 -13.16
N SER A 74 3.19 6.26 -14.49
CA SER A 74 4.09 7.25 -15.10
C SER A 74 3.40 8.59 -15.37
N ALA A 75 2.12 8.75 -15.01
CA ALA A 75 1.40 9.99 -15.18
C ALA A 75 1.97 11.10 -14.29
N PRO A 76 1.90 12.38 -14.71
CA PRO A 76 2.43 13.51 -13.92
C PRO A 76 1.79 13.66 -12.53
N ASP A 77 0.58 13.14 -12.34
CA ASP A 77 -0.17 13.15 -11.09
C ASP A 77 -0.01 11.87 -10.26
N ALA A 78 0.81 10.92 -10.71
CA ALA A 78 1.14 9.74 -9.92
C ALA A 78 1.99 10.13 -8.71
N PHE A 79 1.60 9.63 -7.53
CA PHE A 79 2.36 9.86 -6.31
C PHE A 79 3.58 8.94 -6.27
N THR A 80 4.78 9.52 -6.23
CA THR A 80 6.03 8.77 -6.20
C THR A 80 6.81 9.08 -4.92
N VAL A 81 7.33 8.04 -4.26
CA VAL A 81 8.21 8.20 -3.11
C VAL A 81 9.62 7.78 -3.48
N GLN A 82 10.55 8.73 -3.40
CA GLN A 82 11.97 8.42 -3.51
C GLN A 82 12.43 7.58 -2.31
N ALA A 83 12.99 6.40 -2.58
CA ALA A 83 13.54 5.54 -1.56
C ALA A 83 14.74 6.21 -0.86
N ARG A 84 14.68 6.30 0.47
CA ARG A 84 15.78 6.76 1.34
C ARG A 84 15.96 5.79 2.49
N LYS A 85 17.20 5.51 2.90
CA LYS A 85 17.48 4.62 4.04
C LYS A 85 16.82 5.19 5.30
N GLY A 86 16.06 4.37 6.02
CA GLY A 86 15.39 4.76 7.26
C GLY A 86 14.02 5.42 7.07
N ARG A 87 13.62 5.76 5.83
CA ARG A 87 12.31 6.35 5.54
C ARG A 87 11.19 5.32 5.71
N LEU A 88 10.11 5.75 6.34
CA LEU A 88 8.86 4.98 6.47
C LEU A 88 7.75 5.66 5.67
N VAL A 89 7.08 4.87 4.83
CA VAL A 89 5.87 5.30 4.11
C VAL A 89 4.69 4.55 4.70
N LEU A 90 3.66 5.29 5.12
CA LEU A 90 2.42 4.72 5.64
C LEU A 90 1.24 5.24 4.82
N PHE A 91 0.43 4.29 4.35
CA PHE A 91 -0.82 4.56 3.65
C PHE A 91 -1.85 3.47 4.00
N TYR A 92 -3.12 3.77 3.77
CA TYR A 92 -4.20 2.82 3.98
C TYR A 92 -4.58 2.16 2.67
N THR A 93 -4.89 0.86 2.71
CA THR A 93 -5.40 0.10 1.54
C THR A 93 -6.91 -0.08 1.55
N ARG A 94 -7.59 0.49 2.55
CA ARG A 94 -9.04 0.43 2.70
C ARG A 94 -9.60 1.79 3.07
N GLY A 95 -10.78 2.13 2.53
CA GLY A 95 -11.53 3.34 2.83
C GLY A 95 -12.19 3.33 4.21
N ASP A 96 -12.88 4.43 4.55
CA ASP A 96 -13.59 4.57 5.84
C ASP A 96 -14.73 3.55 6.01
N ARG A 97 -15.24 3.00 4.90
CA ARG A 97 -16.25 1.94 4.91
C ARG A 97 -15.62 0.56 4.70
N GLY A 98 -14.32 0.43 4.95
CA GLY A 98 -13.61 -0.84 4.91
C GLY A 98 -13.54 -1.50 3.53
N GLU A 99 -14.02 -0.85 2.47
CA GLU A 99 -13.81 -1.24 1.08
C GLU A 99 -12.33 -1.16 0.70
N ILE A 100 -11.88 -1.97 -0.26
CA ILE A 100 -10.52 -1.81 -0.79
C ILE A 100 -10.46 -0.47 -1.52
N ASP A 101 -9.46 0.34 -1.19
CA ASP A 101 -9.28 1.67 -1.78
C ASP A 101 -8.62 1.55 -3.17
N PRO A 102 -9.32 1.92 -4.27
CA PRO A 102 -8.75 1.89 -5.62
C PRO A 102 -7.55 2.83 -5.82
N LEU A 103 -7.36 3.83 -4.96
CA LEU A 103 -6.22 4.74 -5.02
C LEU A 103 -4.98 4.21 -4.28
N SER A 104 -5.11 3.08 -3.59
CA SER A 104 -4.02 2.44 -2.86
C SER A 104 -3.19 1.46 -3.69
N TRP A 105 -3.50 1.30 -4.98
CA TRP A 105 -2.69 0.52 -5.92
C TRP A 105 -1.29 1.12 -6.02
N HIS A 106 -0.27 0.30 -5.79
CA HIS A 106 1.11 0.74 -5.73
C HIS A 106 2.04 -0.34 -6.27
N GLY A 107 3.21 0.09 -6.75
CA GLY A 107 4.20 -0.79 -7.35
C GLY A 107 5.62 -0.31 -7.08
N GLY A 108 6.59 -1.14 -7.43
CA GLY A 108 8.00 -0.78 -7.37
C GLY A 108 8.50 -0.34 -8.75
N ALA A 109 8.97 0.89 -8.87
CA ALA A 109 9.67 1.32 -10.09
C ALA A 109 10.98 0.55 -10.30
N THR A 110 11.36 0.40 -11.58
CA THR A 110 12.63 -0.15 -12.04
C THR A 110 13.81 0.57 -11.40
N VAL A 111 14.79 -0.20 -10.91
CA VAL A 111 15.99 0.37 -10.29
C VAL A 111 17.02 0.67 -11.38
N HIS A 112 17.15 1.95 -11.74
CA HIS A 112 18.15 2.38 -12.72
C HIS A 112 19.56 2.45 -12.11
N CYS A 113 20.56 2.02 -12.88
CA CYS A 113 21.97 2.12 -12.51
C CYS A 113 22.53 3.46 -12.99
N SER A 114 22.68 4.44 -12.11
CA SER A 114 23.19 5.78 -12.47
C SER A 114 24.69 5.84 -12.76
N SER A 115 25.45 4.76 -12.49
CA SER A 115 26.92 4.74 -12.59
C SER A 115 27.49 3.49 -13.28
N GLY A 116 26.68 2.76 -14.04
CA GLY A 116 27.09 1.49 -14.67
C GLY A 116 27.34 0.33 -13.69
N LYS A 117 27.19 0.56 -12.38
CA LYS A 117 27.21 -0.47 -11.34
C LYS A 117 25.77 -0.89 -10.99
N PRO A 118 25.50 -2.19 -10.78
CA PRO A 118 24.21 -2.67 -10.29
C PRO A 118 23.85 -1.98 -8.98
N THR A 119 22.74 -1.24 -8.97
CA THR A 119 22.17 -0.70 -7.74
C THR A 119 21.11 -1.68 -7.23
N MET A 120 21.09 -1.94 -5.92
CA MET A 120 20.06 -2.77 -5.28
C MET A 120 19.14 -1.91 -4.41
N LYS A 121 17.85 -2.22 -4.42
CA LYS A 121 16.84 -1.63 -3.54
C LYS A 121 16.38 -2.69 -2.55
N TRP A 122 16.60 -2.44 -1.27
CA TRP A 122 16.10 -3.28 -0.18
C TRP A 122 14.98 -2.55 0.55
N THR A 123 13.84 -3.21 0.70
CA THR A 123 12.68 -2.69 1.42
C THR A 123 12.22 -3.68 2.47
N LEU A 124 11.57 -3.17 3.52
CA LEU A 124 10.83 -3.96 4.49
C LEU A 124 9.37 -3.54 4.42
N GLN A 125 8.46 -4.49 4.26
CA GLN A 125 7.02 -4.26 4.25
C GLN A 125 6.38 -4.95 5.45
N LYS A 126 5.48 -4.25 6.13
CA LYS A 126 4.70 -4.81 7.24
C LYS A 126 3.24 -4.44 7.03
N PHE A 127 2.39 -5.47 6.99
CA PHE A 127 0.95 -5.31 6.83
C PHE A 127 0.27 -5.34 8.20
N LYS A 128 -0.63 -4.38 8.43
CA LYS A 128 -1.58 -4.47 9.53
C LYS A 128 -2.87 -5.08 8.98
N GLU A 129 -2.99 -6.38 9.13
CA GLU A 129 -4.11 -7.12 8.57
C GLU A 129 -5.36 -7.03 9.45
N ILE A 130 -6.53 -7.10 8.80
CA ILE A 130 -7.81 -7.30 9.49
C ILE A 130 -7.81 -8.72 10.08
N PRO A 131 -8.13 -8.91 11.37
CA PRO A 131 -8.26 -10.22 12.00
C PRO A 131 -9.20 -11.15 11.22
N VAL A 132 -8.90 -12.44 11.18
CA VAL A 132 -9.64 -13.44 10.36
C VAL A 132 -11.13 -13.45 10.69
N ASP A 133 -11.47 -13.39 11.98
CA ASP A 133 -12.86 -13.33 12.46
C ASP A 133 -13.57 -12.06 11.97
N ALA A 134 -12.89 -10.92 11.94
CA ALA A 134 -13.46 -9.68 11.41
C ALA A 134 -13.68 -9.71 9.88
N ARG A 135 -13.05 -10.65 9.14
CA ARG A 135 -13.23 -10.79 7.68
C ARG A 135 -14.53 -11.51 7.28
N GLU A 136 -15.24 -12.11 8.23
CA GLU A 136 -16.46 -12.89 7.97
C GLU A 136 -17.62 -12.04 7.42
N SER A 137 -17.63 -10.72 7.66
CA SER A 137 -18.66 -9.83 7.13
C SER A 137 -18.11 -8.44 6.84
N GLY A 138 -18.70 -7.78 5.83
CA GLY A 138 -18.35 -6.41 5.47
C GLY A 138 -18.60 -5.40 6.61
N GLU A 139 -19.57 -5.68 7.50
CA GLU A 139 -19.83 -4.86 8.69
C GLU A 139 -18.72 -4.96 9.73
N ARG A 140 -18.20 -6.16 9.99
CA ARG A 140 -17.08 -6.35 10.92
C ARG A 140 -15.78 -5.74 10.38
N ILE A 141 -15.55 -5.86 9.07
CA ILE A 141 -14.44 -5.17 8.38
C ILE A 141 -14.56 -3.65 8.59
N ARG A 142 -15.74 -3.08 8.35
CA ARG A 142 -16.03 -1.65 8.55
C ARG A 142 -15.72 -1.20 9.96
N GLN A 143 -16.28 -1.89 10.94
CA GLN A 143 -16.11 -1.54 12.35
C GLN A 143 -14.63 -1.60 12.73
N TRP A 144 -13.91 -2.64 12.34
CA TRP A 144 -12.50 -2.77 12.66
C TRP A 144 -11.65 -1.65 12.05
N VAL A 145 -11.90 -1.28 10.79
CA VAL A 145 -11.17 -0.18 10.11
C VAL A 145 -11.44 1.14 10.82
N HIS A 146 -12.70 1.43 11.15
CA HIS A 146 -13.10 2.62 11.87
C HIS A 146 -12.39 2.73 13.24
N ASP A 147 -12.51 1.69 14.07
CA ASP A 147 -11.91 1.65 15.41
C ASP A 147 -10.39 1.81 15.38
N ASN A 148 -9.73 1.20 14.39
CA ASN A 148 -8.29 1.29 14.25
C ASN A 148 -7.82 2.67 13.78
N ARG A 149 -8.54 3.32 12.86
CA ARG A 149 -8.24 4.69 12.42
C ARG A 149 -8.44 5.67 13.57
N ASP A 150 -9.52 5.52 14.33
CA ASP A 150 -9.80 6.39 15.46
C ASP A 150 -8.82 6.20 16.62
N ALA A 151 -8.38 4.97 16.88
CA ALA A 151 -7.29 4.70 17.82
C ALA A 151 -6.00 5.43 17.42
N VAL A 152 -5.63 5.40 16.13
CA VAL A 152 -4.46 6.13 15.60
C VAL A 152 -4.64 7.64 15.82
N LYS A 153 -5.77 8.23 15.39
CA LYS A 153 -6.04 9.67 15.58
C LYS A 153 -5.93 10.08 17.05
N LYS A 154 -6.50 9.28 17.96
CA LYS A 154 -6.46 9.53 19.40
C LYS A 154 -5.03 9.47 19.97
N ILE A 155 -4.21 8.52 19.53
CA ILE A 155 -2.81 8.36 19.98
C ILE A 155 -1.94 9.55 19.55
N TYR A 156 -2.22 10.13 18.37
CA TYR A 156 -1.43 11.20 17.76
C TYR A 156 -2.05 12.60 17.90
N GLY A 157 -3.18 12.73 18.59
CA GLY A 157 -3.83 14.04 18.81
C GLY A 157 -4.36 14.71 17.54
N VAL A 158 -4.59 13.94 16.47
CA VAL A 158 -5.16 14.45 15.22
C VAL A 158 -6.68 14.57 15.42
N GLN A 159 -7.14 15.72 15.91
CA GLN A 159 -8.55 16.08 15.91
C GLN A 159 -8.90 16.77 14.58
N LYS A 160 -9.98 16.33 13.93
CA LYS A 160 -10.60 17.05 12.81
C LYS A 160 -11.37 18.26 13.31
#